data_AF-A0A952ISW3-F1
#
_entry.id   AF-A0A952ISW3-F1
#
_cell.length_a   1.000
_cell.length_b   1.000
_cell.length_c   1.000
_cell.angle_alpha   90.00
_cell.angle_beta   90.00
_cell.angle_gamma   90.00
#
_symmetry.space_group_name_H-M   'P 1'
#
loop_
_entity.id
_entity.type
_entity.pdbx_description
1 polymer ?
#
loop_
_entity_poly.entity_id
_entity_poly.type
_entity_poly.pdbx_seq_one_letter_code
_entity_poly.pdbx_strand_id
1 'polypeptide(L)' 'GSTYDPMEIEGDIAVQAVWLMTASGKEVGYAFQLGKQQDGDYRDMWMTDAVLPLGNRDPGTRI' A
#
# COMPACT_ATOMS: atom_id res chain seq x y z
N GLY A 1 -1.55 -2.68 14.83
CA GLY A 1 -2.18 -3.57 13.84
C GLY A 1 -2.16 -2.90 12.48
N SER A 2 -2.34 -3.65 11.41
CA SER A 2 -2.43 -3.12 10.05
C SER A 2 -3.73 -3.54 9.38
N THR A 3 -4.25 -2.65 8.54
CA THR A 3 -5.35 -2.93 7.62
C THR A 3 -4.99 -2.44 6.23
N TYR A 4 -5.69 -2.97 5.24
CA TYR A 4 -5.39 -2.74 3.84
C TYR A 4 -6.70 -2.47 3.11
N ASP A 5 -6.69 -1.48 2.22
CA ASP A 5 -7.79 -1.32 1.26
C ASP A 5 -7.58 -2.32 0.09
N PRO A 6 -8.59 -2.55 -0.77
CA PRO A 6 -8.38 -3.35 -1.98
C PRO A 6 -7.20 -2.82 -2.80
N MET A 7 -6.38 -3.73 -3.34
CA MET A 7 -5.29 -3.36 -4.23
C MET A 7 -5.85 -2.97 -5.59
N GLU A 8 -5.40 -1.85 -6.14
CA GLU A 8 -5.68 -1.44 -7.50
C GLU A 8 -4.54 -1.92 -8.41
N ILE A 9 -4.86 -2.59 -9.52
CA ILE A 9 -3.88 -3.14 -10.45
C ILE A 9 -4.21 -2.65 -11.87
N GLU A 10 -3.24 -2.02 -12.52
CA GLU A 10 -3.32 -1.57 -13.91
C GLU A 10 -2.07 -2.03 -14.67
N GLY A 11 -2.23 -3.08 -15.48
CA GLY A 11 -1.12 -3.70 -16.21
C GLY A 11 -0.04 -4.22 -15.26
N ASP A 12 1.17 -3.70 -15.40
CA ASP A 12 2.35 -4.03 -14.59
C ASP A 12 2.57 -3.08 -13.42
N ILE A 13 1.56 -2.27 -13.07
CA ILE A 13 1.58 -1.37 -11.92
C ILE A 13 0.47 -1.79 -10.95
N ALA A 14 0.79 -1.80 -9.66
CA ALA A 14 -0.18 -1.99 -8.58
C ALA A 14 -0.03 -0.91 -7.52
N VAL A 15 -1.14 -0.56 -6.85
CA VAL A 15 -1.16 0.35 -5.71
C VAL A 15 -1.88 -0.32 -4.55
N GLN A 16 -1.20 -0.38 -3.39
CA GLN A 16 -1.74 -0.91 -2.15
C GLN A 16 -1.74 0.17 -1.07
N ALA A 17 -2.92 0.61 -0.65
CA ALA A 17 -3.06 1.44 0.55
C ALA A 17 -2.94 0.58 1.81
N VAL A 18 -2.07 0.98 2.72
CA VAL A 18 -1.79 0.33 3.99
C VAL A 18 -2.03 1.33 5.12
N TRP A 19 -2.84 0.93 6.10
CA TRP A 19 -3.14 1.73 7.27
C TRP A 19 -2.52 1.07 8.51
N LEU A 20 -1.72 1.85 9.24
CA LEU A 20 -1.01 1.41 10.43
C LEU A 20 -1.61 2.07 11.67
N MET A 21 -2.08 1.25 12.60
CA MET A 21 -2.48 1.72 13.92
C MET A 21 -1.25 1.96 14.80
N THR A 22 -1.04 3.22 15.17
CA THR A 22 0.04 3.67 16.07
C THR A 22 -0.28 3.34 17.53
N ALA A 23 0.74 3.40 18.39
CA ALA A 23 0.57 3.18 19.83
C ALA A 23 -0.38 4.21 20.51
N SER A 24 -0.57 5.39 19.92
CA SER A 24 -1.50 6.40 20.40
C SER A 24 -2.94 6.20 19.92
N GLY A 25 -3.22 5.13 19.16
CA GLY A 25 -4.54 4.83 18.61
C GLY A 25 -4.90 5.61 17.34
N LYS A 26 -3.95 6.30 16.72
CA LYS A 26 -4.14 6.95 15.41
C LYS A 26 -3.81 5.99 14.26
N GLU A 27 -4.57 6.03 13.18
CA GLU A 27 -4.22 5.36 11.92
C GLU A 27 -3.45 6.30 11.00
N VAL A 28 -2.29 5.83 10.52
CA VAL A 28 -1.43 6.52 9.54
C VAL A 28 -1.38 5.69 8.27
N GLY A 29 -1.62 6.32 7.13
CA GLY A 29 -1.71 5.66 5.83
C GLY A 29 -0.49 5.85 4.95
N TYR A 30 -0.19 4.80 4.18
CA TYR A 30 0.82 4.81 3.12
C TYR A 30 0.26 4.12 1.87
N ALA A 31 0.50 4.69 0.69
CA ALA A 31 0.30 4.02 -0.58
C ALA A 31 1.62 3.44 -1.07
N PHE A 32 1.65 2.13 -1.26
CA PHE A 32 2.76 1.42 -1.88
C PHE A 32 2.47 1.26 -3.36
N GLN A 33 3.26 1.88 -4.21
CA GLN A 33 3.26 1.59 -5.64
C GLN A 33 4.22 0.45 -5.91
N LEU A 34 3.76 -0.54 -6.67
CA LEU A 34 4.54 -1.71 -7.05
C LEU A 34 4.63 -1.82 -8.57
N GLY A 35 5.81 -2.20 -9.05
CA GLY A 35 6.06 -2.54 -10.44
C GLY A 35 6.27 -4.05 -10.59
N LYS A 36 5.59 -4.65 -11.58
CA LYS A 36 5.79 -6.06 -11.93
C LYS A 36 7.05 -6.19 -12.79
N GLN A 37 8.03 -6.92 -12.28
CA GLN A 37 9.33 -7.06 -12.94
C GLN A 37 9.20 -7.92 -14.21
N GLN A 38 9.79 -7.45 -15.30
CA GLN A 38 9.61 -8.05 -16.63
C GLN A 38 10.66 -9.12 -16.95
N ASP A 39 11.82 -9.05 -16.30
CA ASP A 39 12.99 -9.88 -16.59
C ASP A 39 13.87 -10.11 -15.36
N GLY A 40 14.99 -10.80 -15.56
CA GLY A 40 15.94 -11.14 -14.51
C GLY A 40 15.40 -12.16 -13.49
N ASP A 41 16.10 -12.26 -12.36
CA ASP A 41 15.82 -13.24 -11.30
C ASP A 41 14.49 -12.97 -10.56
N TYR A 42 13.93 -11.77 -10.73
CA TYR A 42 12.70 -11.33 -10.08
C TYR A 42 11.51 -11.25 -11.05
N ARG A 43 11.65 -11.80 -12.27
CA ARG A 43 10.57 -11.80 -13.27
C ARG A 43 9.25 -12.27 -12.67
N ASP A 44 8.19 -11.57 -13.04
CA ASP A 44 6.81 -11.77 -12.57
C ASP A 44 6.56 -11.47 -11.07
N MET A 45 7.54 -10.93 -10.34
CA MET A 45 7.37 -10.47 -8.98
C MET A 45 6.96 -8.99 -8.92
N TRP A 46 6.14 -8.65 -7.93
CA TRP A 46 5.83 -7.26 -7.58
C TRP A 46 6.89 -6.71 -6.63
N MET A 47 7.50 -5.58 -7.00
CA MET A 47 8.52 -4.91 -6.19
C MET A 47 8.09 -3.48 -5.91
N THR A 48 8.44 -2.95 -4.74
CA THR A 48 8.09 -1.58 -4.37
C THR A 48 8.88 -0.58 -5.19
N ASP A 49 8.18 0.24 -5.95
CA ASP A 49 8.76 1.36 -6.70
C ASP A 49 8.77 2.63 -5.85
N ALA A 50 7.67 2.88 -5.12
CA ALA A 50 7.49 4.08 -4.31
C ALA A 50 6.60 3.84 -3.09
N VAL A 51 6.79 4.68 -2.08
CA VAL A 51 5.93 4.74 -0.88
C VAL A 51 5.52 6.21 -0.67
N LEU A 52 4.22 6.49 -0.69
CA LEU A 52 3.67 7.83 -0.53
C LEU A 52 2.86 7.93 0.76
N PRO A 53 3.00 9.01 1.56
CA PRO A 53 2.16 9.23 2.73
C PRO A 53 0.73 9.61 2.30
N LEU A 54 -0.26 8.98 2.93
CA LEU A 54 -1.68 9.31 2.74
C LEU A 54 -2.24 10.21 3.86
N GLY A 55 -1.45 10.45 4.91
CA GLY A 55 -1.86 11.20 6.08
C GLY A 55 -2.50 10.32 7.15
N ASN A 56 -3.38 10.92 7.96
CA ASN A 56 -4.06 10.24 9.06
C ASN A 56 -5.53 10.00 8.69
N ARG A 57 -6.11 8.88 9.16
CA ARG A 57 -7.54 8.60 9.07
C ARG A 57 -8.13 8.51 10.47
N ASP A 58 -9.38 8.95 10.61
CA ASP A 58 -10.14 8.68 11.82
C ASP A 58 -10.52 7.18 11.87
N PRO A 59 -10.23 6.46 12.97
CA PRO A 59 -10.46 5.01 13.07
C PRO A 59 -11.92 4.56 12.85
N GLY A 60 -12.87 5.50 12.83
CA GLY A 60 -14.31 5.25 12.68
C GLY A 60 -14.84 5.31 11.25
N THR A 61 -14.06 5.77 10.26
CA THR A 61 -14.56 5.96 8.88
C THR A 61 -14.43 4.68 8.05
N ARG A 62 -14.79 3.52 8.58
CA ARG A 62 -14.87 2.29 7.78
C ARG A 62 -16.20 2.29 7.01
N ILE A 63 -16.14 2.52 5.71
CA ILE A 63 -17.23 2.21 4.75
C ILE A 63 -16.98 0.84 4.15
#